data_AF-A0A7C7YAK2-F1
#
_entry.id   AF-A0A7C7YAK2-F1
#
_cell.length_a   1.000
_cell.length_b   1.000
_cell.length_c   1.000
_cell.angle_alpha   90.00
_cell.angle_beta   90.00
_cell.angle_gamma   90.00
#
_symmetry.space_group_name_H-M   'P 1'
#
loop_
_entity.id
_entity.type
_entity.pdbx_description
1 polymer ?
#
loop_
_entity_poly.entity_id
_entity_poly.type
_entity_poly.pdbx_seq_one_letter_code
_entity_poly.pdbx_strand_id
1 'polypeptide(L)'
;GTDDFVYEVNGESINLDEHDKLPLHAPLPWGIKVDDGSKGMLNADMHRLSAAPKLGDLEIWHIQNGGGGWSHNVHIHFEEGRILTRDGETPPDWERFGRKDVYRVGRMDDSGSEITLAMRFRDFGGAYMEHCHNTQHEDHSMLLRWDIENPGQLSPFLTPEPQWNGCTYTDSFTLPTARTQENGRDRPGELVGDFKAKEDFQKDNNAAELLCAAGATAACNSGTSTPVGNGGTQAGPTPDNNVTPVAAEKPKKNKKNKKNKKRRGRSGKN
;
A
#
# COMPACT_ATOMS: atom_id res chain seq x y z
N GLY A 1 38.78 -21.23 -9.57
CA GLY A 1 37.94 -22.28 -8.99
C GLY A 1 36.57 -21.69 -8.90
N THR A 2 35.72 -22.02 -9.86
CA THR A 2 34.30 -21.66 -9.86
C THR A 2 33.60 -22.82 -9.17
N ASP A 3 33.24 -22.62 -7.91
CA ASP A 3 32.44 -23.59 -7.17
C ASP A 3 30.99 -23.42 -7.64
N ASP A 4 30.66 -24.04 -8.78
CA ASP A 4 29.29 -24.18 -9.27
C ASP A 4 28.57 -25.22 -8.42
N PHE A 5 28.00 -24.78 -7.31
CA PHE A 5 27.07 -25.60 -6.54
C PHE A 5 25.74 -25.68 -7.27
N VAL A 6 25.62 -26.67 -8.15
CA VAL A 6 24.35 -27.13 -8.69
C VAL A 6 23.62 -27.83 -7.54
N TYR A 7 22.54 -27.23 -7.05
CA TYR A 7 21.70 -27.88 -6.06
C TYR A 7 21.00 -29.08 -6.75
N GLU A 8 21.15 -30.28 -6.20
CA GLU A 8 20.37 -31.45 -6.60
C GLU A 8 19.24 -31.69 -5.61
N VAL A 9 17.99 -31.73 -6.10
CA VAL A 9 16.84 -32.24 -5.35
C VAL A 9 16.47 -33.57 -6.02
N ASN A 10 16.54 -34.68 -5.27
CA ASN A 10 16.26 -36.03 -5.79
C ASN A 10 17.15 -36.51 -6.97
N GLY A 11 18.38 -36.02 -7.08
CA GLY A 11 19.33 -36.43 -8.14
C GLY A 11 19.11 -35.75 -9.49
N GLU A 12 18.27 -34.71 -9.53
CA GLU A 12 18.19 -33.77 -10.64
C GLU A 12 18.69 -32.40 -10.17
N SER A 13 19.62 -31.83 -10.95
CA SER A 13 20.01 -30.43 -10.83
C SER A 13 18.77 -29.54 -10.93
N ILE A 14 18.45 -28.74 -9.92
CA ILE A 14 17.42 -27.70 -10.07
C ILE A 14 17.95 -26.68 -11.07
N ASN A 15 17.35 -26.70 -12.24
CA ASN A 15 17.64 -25.76 -13.29
C ASN A 15 16.96 -24.43 -12.93
N LEU A 16 17.74 -23.41 -12.58
CA LEU A 16 17.23 -22.04 -12.37
C LEU A 16 16.47 -21.52 -13.61
N ASP A 17 16.71 -22.09 -14.80
CA ASP A 17 15.96 -21.78 -16.03
C ASP A 17 14.47 -22.17 -15.96
N GLU A 18 14.00 -22.90 -14.94
CA GLU A 18 12.58 -23.27 -14.85
C GLU A 18 11.71 -22.04 -14.54
N HIS A 19 12.25 -21.05 -13.82
CA HIS A 19 11.56 -19.78 -13.55
C HIS A 19 11.47 -18.90 -14.80
N ASP A 20 12.53 -18.90 -15.64
CA ASP A 20 12.61 -18.16 -16.91
C ASP A 20 11.72 -18.73 -18.03
N LYS A 21 11.16 -19.93 -17.83
CA LYS A 21 10.28 -20.61 -18.81
C LYS A 21 8.80 -20.41 -18.55
N LEU A 22 8.42 -19.73 -17.46
CA LEU A 22 7.01 -19.53 -17.14
C LEU A 22 6.43 -18.41 -18.02
N PRO A 23 5.27 -18.63 -18.67
CA PRO A 23 4.66 -17.61 -19.51
C PRO A 23 4.23 -16.41 -18.65
N LEU A 24 4.42 -15.17 -19.12
CA LEU A 24 4.02 -13.96 -18.37
C LEU A 24 2.59 -14.04 -17.81
N HIS A 25 1.69 -14.57 -18.64
CA HIS A 25 0.34 -14.93 -18.23
C HIS A 25 0.14 -16.42 -18.35
N ALA A 26 -0.28 -17.08 -17.26
CA ALA A 26 -0.73 -18.45 -17.32
C ALA A 26 -2.26 -18.53 -17.45
N PRO A 27 -2.79 -19.53 -18.16
CA PRO A 27 -4.22 -19.82 -18.22
C PRO A 27 -4.68 -20.53 -16.93
N LEU A 28 -4.35 -19.97 -15.78
CA LEU A 28 -4.75 -20.49 -14.48
C LEU A 28 -6.07 -19.83 -14.06
N PRO A 29 -7.02 -20.58 -13.47
CA PRO A 29 -8.23 -20.01 -12.92
C PRO A 29 -8.01 -19.26 -11.59
N TRP A 30 -6.76 -19.17 -11.12
CA TRP A 30 -6.34 -18.50 -9.90
C TRP A 30 -5.06 -17.69 -10.16
N GLY A 31 -4.76 -16.73 -9.28
CA GLY A 31 -3.61 -15.83 -9.40
C GLY A 31 -4.01 -14.37 -9.23
N ILE A 32 -3.10 -13.47 -9.56
CA ILE A 32 -3.37 -12.02 -9.58
C ILE A 32 -3.45 -11.55 -11.03
N LYS A 33 -4.40 -10.68 -11.31
CA LYS A 33 -4.47 -9.93 -12.56
C LYS A 33 -4.20 -8.46 -12.28
N VAL A 34 -3.46 -7.81 -13.17
CA VAL A 34 -3.25 -6.36 -13.18
C VAL A 34 -4.00 -5.71 -14.35
N ASP A 35 -4.02 -4.38 -14.38
CA ASP A 35 -4.73 -3.54 -15.35
C ASP A 35 -4.01 -3.40 -16.71
N ASP A 36 -3.15 -4.36 -17.06
CA ASP A 36 -2.35 -4.37 -18.30
C ASP A 36 -3.12 -4.73 -19.58
N GLY A 37 -4.45 -4.86 -19.48
CA GLY A 37 -5.32 -5.26 -20.58
C GLY A 37 -5.21 -6.73 -20.99
N SER A 38 -4.36 -7.52 -20.33
CA SER A 38 -4.26 -8.96 -20.56
C SER A 38 -5.52 -9.69 -20.11
N LYS A 39 -5.71 -10.92 -20.63
CA LYS A 39 -6.85 -11.78 -20.25
C LYS A 39 -6.46 -12.88 -19.25
N GLY A 40 -5.18 -13.10 -19.01
CA GLY A 40 -4.68 -14.16 -18.15
C GLY A 40 -4.27 -13.67 -16.76
N MET A 41 -4.12 -14.61 -15.84
CA MET A 41 -3.54 -14.33 -14.53
C MET A 41 -2.02 -14.30 -14.64
N LEU A 42 -1.38 -13.51 -13.79
CA LEU A 42 0.06 -13.52 -13.59
C LEU A 42 0.46 -14.70 -12.70
N ASN A 43 1.62 -15.27 -12.99
CA ASN A 43 2.28 -16.27 -12.15
C ASN A 43 3.16 -15.53 -11.13
N ALA A 44 3.46 -16.13 -9.98
CA ALA A 44 4.51 -15.60 -9.11
C ALA A 44 5.84 -15.49 -9.88
N ASP A 45 6.38 -14.29 -9.96
CA ASP A 45 7.71 -14.00 -10.52
C ASP A 45 8.27 -12.74 -9.87
N MET A 46 9.35 -12.91 -9.11
CA MET A 46 9.96 -11.84 -8.31
C MET A 46 10.84 -10.91 -9.16
N HIS A 47 11.16 -11.31 -10.39
CA HIS A 47 11.81 -10.46 -11.37
C HIS A 47 10.85 -9.47 -12.02
N ARG A 48 9.55 -9.75 -11.96
CA ARG A 48 8.53 -8.92 -12.58
C ARG A 48 8.04 -7.84 -11.63
N LEU A 49 8.28 -6.59 -12.03
CA LEU A 49 7.72 -5.43 -11.38
C LEU A 49 6.34 -5.11 -11.92
N SER A 50 5.31 -5.14 -11.07
CA SER A 50 3.92 -4.85 -11.46
C SER A 50 3.52 -3.38 -11.32
N ALA A 51 4.10 -2.67 -10.34
CA ALA A 51 3.87 -1.26 -10.08
C ALA A 51 5.17 -0.60 -9.57
N ALA A 52 5.43 0.64 -9.98
CA ALA A 52 6.62 1.39 -9.59
C ALA A 52 6.28 2.82 -9.11
N PRO A 53 5.52 2.97 -8.01
CA PRO A 53 5.29 4.29 -7.39
C PRO A 53 6.60 4.99 -7.07
N LYS A 54 6.63 6.32 -7.15
CA LYS A 54 7.83 7.07 -6.73
C LYS A 54 7.78 7.43 -5.26
N LEU A 55 8.96 7.52 -4.68
CA LEU A 55 9.13 8.08 -3.36
C LEU A 55 8.57 9.51 -3.30
N GLY A 56 7.66 9.73 -2.37
CA GLY A 56 6.90 10.96 -2.14
C GLY A 56 5.50 10.96 -2.75
N ASP A 57 5.21 10.04 -3.69
CA ASP A 57 3.95 10.04 -4.41
C ASP A 57 2.76 9.53 -3.57
N LEU A 58 1.58 9.92 -4.01
CA LEU A 58 0.28 9.42 -3.58
C LEU A 58 -0.34 8.68 -4.77
N GLU A 59 -0.78 7.45 -4.57
CA GLU A 59 -1.51 6.68 -5.58
C GLU A 59 -2.84 6.16 -5.02
N ILE A 60 -3.77 5.95 -5.95
CA ILE A 60 -5.05 5.29 -5.71
C ILE A 60 -4.99 3.92 -6.37
N TRP A 61 -5.16 2.87 -5.57
CA TRP A 61 -5.15 1.48 -6.04
C TRP A 61 -6.53 0.86 -5.87
N HIS A 62 -6.85 -0.06 -6.79
CA HIS A 62 -8.12 -0.78 -6.82
C HIS A 62 -7.84 -2.27 -6.61
N ILE A 63 -8.35 -2.81 -5.51
CA ILE A 63 -8.29 -4.25 -5.23
C ILE A 63 -9.65 -4.83 -5.53
N GLN A 64 -9.72 -5.73 -6.50
CA GLN A 64 -10.95 -6.36 -6.95
C GLN A 64 -10.88 -7.88 -6.80
N ASN A 65 -11.95 -8.47 -6.27
CA ASN A 65 -12.12 -9.90 -6.31
C ASN A 65 -12.60 -10.34 -7.70
N GLY A 66 -11.75 -11.06 -8.44
CA GLY A 66 -12.07 -11.58 -9.77
C GLY A 66 -13.15 -12.68 -9.81
N GLY A 67 -13.67 -13.12 -8.65
CA GLY A 67 -14.76 -14.07 -8.54
C GLY A 67 -14.30 -15.48 -8.14
N GLY A 68 -14.91 -16.51 -8.73
CA GLY A 68 -14.59 -17.92 -8.40
C GLY A 68 -15.05 -18.38 -7.01
N GLY A 69 -15.74 -17.52 -6.27
CA GLY A 69 -16.29 -17.79 -4.95
C GLY A 69 -15.29 -17.68 -3.81
N TRP A 70 -14.03 -17.32 -4.03
CA TRP A 70 -13.04 -17.24 -2.96
C TRP A 70 -13.05 -15.87 -2.27
N SER A 71 -12.31 -15.78 -1.16
CA SER A 71 -12.05 -14.53 -0.46
C SER A 71 -10.56 -14.41 -0.22
N HIS A 72 -10.05 -13.20 -0.34
CA HIS A 72 -8.64 -12.89 -0.37
C HIS A 72 -8.37 -11.78 0.63
N ASN A 73 -7.40 -12.03 1.52
CA ASN A 73 -6.86 -11.01 2.42
C ASN A 73 -5.64 -10.44 1.72
N VAL A 74 -5.78 -9.40 0.91
CA VAL A 74 -4.66 -8.82 0.17
C VAL A 74 -3.79 -8.02 1.13
N HIS A 75 -2.56 -8.48 1.34
CA HIS A 75 -1.55 -7.81 2.12
C HIS A 75 -0.61 -7.06 1.19
N ILE A 76 -0.48 -5.76 1.39
CA ILE A 76 0.50 -4.91 0.71
C ILE A 76 1.58 -4.60 1.74
N HIS A 77 2.83 -4.95 1.43
CA HIS A 77 3.94 -4.71 2.33
C HIS A 77 4.19 -3.20 2.52
N PHE A 78 4.93 -2.84 3.56
CA PHE A 78 5.52 -1.51 3.78
C PHE A 78 4.54 -0.35 4.08
N GLU A 79 3.69 0.08 3.14
CA GLU A 79 2.79 1.21 3.37
C GLU A 79 1.45 0.78 3.99
N GLU A 80 0.91 1.64 4.85
CA GLU A 80 -0.47 1.52 5.32
C GLU A 80 -1.36 2.45 4.51
N GLY A 81 -2.34 1.91 3.79
CA GLY A 81 -3.29 2.68 3.01
C GLY A 81 -4.58 2.99 3.77
N ARG A 82 -5.33 3.95 3.25
CA ARG A 82 -6.69 4.25 3.72
C ARG A 82 -7.71 3.76 2.70
N ILE A 83 -8.71 3.04 3.17
CA ILE A 83 -9.84 2.66 2.33
C ILE A 83 -10.71 3.89 2.08
N LEU A 84 -10.89 4.23 0.81
CA LEU A 84 -11.73 5.34 0.37
C LEU A 84 -13.17 4.87 0.15
N THR A 85 -13.32 3.74 -0.55
CA THR A 85 -14.61 3.11 -0.81
C THR A 85 -14.50 1.60 -0.74
N ARG A 86 -15.62 0.96 -0.39
CA ARG A 86 -15.83 -0.48 -0.49
C ARG A 86 -17.09 -0.69 -1.31
N ASP A 87 -16.99 -1.40 -2.43
CA ASP A 87 -18.07 -1.55 -3.41
C ASP A 87 -18.70 -0.21 -3.84
N GLY A 88 -17.87 0.84 -3.95
CA GLY A 88 -18.32 2.20 -4.30
C GLY A 88 -18.99 2.98 -3.16
N GLU A 89 -19.18 2.36 -1.99
CA GLU A 89 -19.83 2.97 -0.83
C GLU A 89 -18.81 3.42 0.23
N THR A 90 -19.26 4.25 1.16
CA THR A 90 -18.43 4.66 2.31
C THR A 90 -18.09 3.44 3.18
N PRO A 91 -16.81 3.20 3.51
CA PRO A 91 -16.40 2.07 4.35
C PRO A 91 -16.98 2.18 5.76
N PRO A 92 -17.15 1.04 6.47
CA PRO A 92 -17.58 1.07 7.86
C PRO A 92 -16.57 1.79 8.76
N ASP A 93 -17.04 2.32 9.89
CA ASP A 93 -16.24 3.19 10.78
C ASP A 93 -14.89 2.60 11.19
N TRP A 94 -14.81 1.28 11.44
CA TRP A 94 -13.58 0.61 11.84
C TRP A 94 -12.53 0.49 10.72
N GLU A 95 -12.91 0.73 9.47
CA GLU A 95 -11.99 0.81 8.33
C GLU A 95 -11.74 2.26 7.92
N ARG A 96 -12.80 3.09 7.91
CA ARG A 96 -12.78 4.49 7.45
C ARG A 96 -11.75 5.35 8.18
N PHE A 97 -11.57 5.13 9.48
CA PHE A 97 -10.69 5.94 10.32
C PHE A 97 -9.30 5.34 10.56
N GLY A 98 -9.06 4.12 10.06
CA GLY A 98 -7.77 3.43 10.19
C GLY A 98 -6.90 3.57 8.95
N ARG A 99 -5.60 3.38 9.13
CA ARG A 99 -4.74 2.91 8.04
C ARG A 99 -4.56 1.40 8.20
N LYS A 100 -4.46 0.69 7.09
CA LYS A 100 -4.37 -0.78 7.06
C LYS A 100 -3.34 -1.22 6.04
N ASP A 101 -2.82 -2.41 6.24
CA ASP A 101 -1.90 -3.12 5.36
C ASP A 101 -2.51 -4.42 4.80
N VAL A 102 -3.66 -4.85 5.34
CA VAL A 102 -4.42 -6.02 4.90
C VAL A 102 -5.86 -5.63 4.56
N TYR A 103 -6.28 -6.02 3.36
CA TYR A 103 -7.55 -5.67 2.74
C TYR A 103 -8.32 -6.92 2.33
N ARG A 104 -9.44 -7.16 2.98
CA ARG A 104 -10.27 -8.33 2.69
C ARG A 104 -11.25 -8.03 1.55
N VAL A 105 -11.19 -8.82 0.48
CA VAL A 105 -12.14 -8.82 -0.65
C VAL A 105 -12.68 -10.23 -0.87
N GLY A 106 -13.96 -10.40 -1.14
CA GLY A 106 -14.57 -11.71 -1.22
C GLY A 106 -16.07 -11.77 -0.97
N ARG A 107 -16.60 -12.99 -1.00
CA ARG A 107 -18.03 -13.30 -0.81
C ARG A 107 -18.55 -13.15 0.63
N MET A 108 -17.70 -12.78 1.59
CA MET A 108 -18.10 -12.69 3.00
C MET A 108 -18.76 -11.33 3.27
N ASP A 109 -19.74 -11.32 4.18
CA ASP A 109 -20.55 -10.14 4.52
C ASP A 109 -19.72 -8.91 4.95
N ASP A 110 -18.50 -9.13 5.43
CA ASP A 110 -17.56 -8.12 5.90
C ASP A 110 -16.47 -7.73 4.88
N SER A 111 -16.55 -8.22 3.64
CA SER A 111 -15.47 -8.12 2.65
C SER A 111 -15.83 -7.34 1.38
N GLY A 112 -17.01 -7.49 0.80
CA GLY A 112 -17.31 -6.83 -0.48
C GLY A 112 -16.44 -7.32 -1.66
N SER A 113 -16.73 -6.85 -2.87
CA SER A 113 -16.07 -7.28 -4.11
C SER A 113 -14.93 -6.37 -4.55
N GLU A 114 -14.96 -5.09 -4.19
CA GLU A 114 -13.98 -4.09 -4.59
C GLU A 114 -13.63 -3.14 -3.44
N ILE A 115 -12.36 -2.75 -3.39
CA ILE A 115 -11.82 -1.73 -2.48
C ILE A 115 -11.03 -0.72 -3.30
N THR A 116 -11.31 0.56 -3.09
CA THR A 116 -10.45 1.65 -3.55
C THR A 116 -9.67 2.19 -2.35
N LEU A 117 -8.34 2.23 -2.46
CA LEU A 117 -7.46 2.66 -1.37
C LEU A 117 -6.49 3.76 -1.82
N ALA A 118 -6.11 4.62 -0.88
CA ALA A 118 -5.08 5.64 -1.06
C ALA A 118 -3.82 5.30 -0.25
N MET A 119 -2.66 5.29 -0.91
CA MET A 119 -1.35 5.06 -0.29
C MET A 119 -0.38 6.19 -0.62
N ARG A 120 0.44 6.57 0.36
CA ARG A 120 1.45 7.62 0.20
C ARG A 120 2.83 7.09 0.58
N PHE A 121 3.69 6.93 -0.41
CA PHE A 121 5.00 6.26 -0.32
C PHE A 121 6.06 7.23 0.20
N ARG A 122 6.38 7.23 1.49
CA ARG A 122 7.13 8.35 2.10
C ARG A 122 8.53 8.02 2.58
N ASP A 123 8.71 6.82 3.10
CA ASP A 123 9.80 6.58 4.06
C ASP A 123 11.03 5.95 3.40
N PHE A 124 10.84 4.88 2.62
CA PHE A 124 11.94 4.10 2.04
C PHE A 124 11.60 3.63 0.61
N GLY A 125 12.59 3.76 -0.27
CA GLY A 125 12.58 3.11 -1.57
C GLY A 125 12.99 1.64 -1.45
N GLY A 126 12.55 0.79 -2.36
CA GLY A 126 12.92 -0.63 -2.35
C GLY A 126 11.90 -1.52 -3.05
N ALA A 127 12.18 -2.82 -3.05
CA ALA A 127 11.29 -3.85 -3.57
C ALA A 127 10.41 -4.43 -2.45
N TYR A 128 9.12 -4.53 -2.72
CA TYR A 128 8.09 -4.94 -1.77
C TYR A 128 7.11 -5.92 -2.41
N MET A 129 6.43 -6.68 -1.55
CA MET A 129 5.47 -7.69 -1.97
C MET A 129 4.03 -7.21 -1.80
N GLU A 130 3.18 -7.70 -2.67
CA GLU A 130 1.73 -7.74 -2.47
C GLU A 130 1.28 -9.18 -2.68
N HIS A 131 0.50 -9.72 -1.74
CA HIS A 131 0.06 -11.11 -1.83
C HIS A 131 -1.24 -11.37 -1.08
N CYS A 132 -1.90 -12.47 -1.43
CA CYS A 132 -2.98 -12.99 -0.61
C CYS A 132 -2.40 -13.59 0.67
N HIS A 133 -2.77 -13.06 1.83
CA HIS A 133 -2.34 -13.57 3.15
C HIS A 133 -3.07 -14.86 3.58
N ASN A 134 -3.77 -15.52 2.65
CA ASN A 134 -4.10 -16.93 2.80
C ASN A 134 -2.92 -17.72 2.24
N THR A 135 -2.14 -18.35 3.12
CA THR A 135 -0.87 -19.01 2.76
C THR A 135 -1.03 -20.03 1.64
N GLN A 136 -2.15 -20.74 1.57
CA GLN A 136 -2.38 -21.70 0.49
C GLN A 136 -2.55 -21.01 -0.87
N HIS A 137 -3.16 -19.83 -0.88
CA HIS A 137 -3.31 -19.02 -2.09
C HIS A 137 -1.97 -18.33 -2.44
N GLU A 138 -1.25 -17.83 -1.45
CA GLU A 138 0.09 -17.23 -1.59
C GLU A 138 1.06 -18.17 -2.29
N ASP A 139 1.22 -19.38 -1.75
CA ASP A 139 2.17 -20.37 -2.23
C ASP A 139 1.83 -20.91 -3.64
N HIS A 140 0.62 -20.63 -4.16
CA HIS A 140 0.10 -21.24 -5.40
C HIS A 140 -0.83 -20.30 -6.19
N SER A 141 -0.54 -19.08 -6.58
CA SER A 141 0.69 -18.27 -6.62
C SER A 141 0.25 -16.79 -6.56
N MET A 142 -0.61 -16.45 -5.59
CA MET A 142 -1.26 -15.14 -5.47
C MET A 142 -0.33 -14.12 -4.81
N LEU A 143 0.72 -13.76 -5.53
CA LEU A 143 1.81 -12.92 -5.06
C LEU A 143 2.46 -12.18 -6.24
N LEU A 144 2.76 -10.90 -6.04
CA LEU A 144 3.46 -10.05 -6.99
C LEU A 144 4.41 -9.09 -6.28
N ARG A 145 5.33 -8.52 -7.05
CA ARG A 145 6.27 -7.50 -6.58
C ARG A 145 5.89 -6.12 -7.12
N TRP A 146 6.11 -5.10 -6.29
CA TRP A 146 6.05 -3.68 -6.62
C TRP A 146 7.21 -2.96 -5.93
N ASP A 147 7.65 -1.83 -6.49
CA ASP A 147 8.85 -1.13 -6.03
C ASP A 147 8.53 0.34 -5.77
N ILE A 148 9.12 0.91 -4.71
CA ILE A 148 9.14 2.35 -4.50
C ILE A 148 10.44 2.88 -5.10
N GLU A 149 10.33 3.56 -6.24
CA GLU A 149 11.48 4.06 -6.99
C GLU A 149 11.87 5.48 -6.59
N ASN A 150 13.15 5.79 -6.69
CA ASN A 150 13.61 7.17 -6.54
C ASN A 150 13.19 8.01 -7.77
N PRO A 151 12.89 9.31 -7.60
CA PRO A 151 12.65 10.20 -8.73
C PRO A 151 13.80 10.16 -9.74
N GLY A 152 13.50 9.82 -10.99
CA GLY A 152 14.48 9.73 -12.08
C GLY A 152 15.27 8.40 -12.15
N GLN A 153 14.90 7.40 -11.34
CA GLN A 153 15.48 6.06 -11.41
C GLN A 153 15.23 5.43 -12.80
N LEU A 154 16.29 4.93 -13.44
CA LEU A 154 16.23 4.36 -14.79
C LEU A 154 16.03 2.84 -14.80
N SER A 155 16.65 2.17 -13.84
CA SER A 155 16.62 0.72 -13.70
C SER A 155 15.83 0.32 -12.46
N PRO A 156 14.99 -0.74 -12.53
CA PRO A 156 14.33 -1.28 -11.34
C PRO A 156 15.38 -1.78 -10.34
N PHE A 157 14.98 -1.96 -9.08
CA PHE A 157 15.85 -2.64 -8.12
C PHE A 157 16.14 -4.06 -8.61
N LEU A 158 17.34 -4.56 -8.33
CA LEU A 158 17.66 -5.96 -8.63
C LEU A 158 16.82 -6.89 -7.76
N THR A 159 16.41 -8.03 -8.31
CA THR A 159 15.68 -9.05 -7.56
C THR A 159 16.62 -9.72 -6.57
N PRO A 160 16.29 -9.76 -5.27
CA PRO A 160 17.05 -10.56 -4.32
C PRO A 160 16.75 -12.05 -4.52
N GLU A 161 17.79 -12.84 -4.76
CA GLU A 161 17.71 -14.29 -4.93
C GLU A 161 18.35 -14.97 -3.70
N PRO A 162 17.53 -15.40 -2.72
CA PRO A 162 18.04 -16.01 -1.50
C PRO A 162 18.70 -17.36 -1.80
N GLN A 163 19.93 -17.51 -1.33
CA GLN A 163 20.74 -18.73 -1.39
C GLN A 163 21.02 -19.23 0.02
N TRP A 164 21.42 -20.50 0.16
CA TRP A 164 21.71 -21.06 1.48
C TRP A 164 22.83 -20.30 2.23
N ASN A 165 23.76 -19.68 1.49
CA ASN A 165 24.94 -18.99 2.00
C ASN A 165 24.89 -17.46 1.88
N GLY A 166 23.77 -16.88 1.42
CA GLY A 166 23.68 -15.44 1.20
C GLY A 166 22.54 -15.06 0.25
N CYS A 167 22.62 -13.87 -0.33
CA CYS A 167 21.67 -13.41 -1.34
C CYS A 167 22.46 -12.97 -2.57
N THR A 168 22.08 -13.50 -3.73
CA THR A 168 22.53 -12.98 -5.02
C THR A 168 21.50 -11.98 -5.54
N TYR A 169 21.84 -11.26 -6.61
CA TYR A 169 20.96 -10.27 -7.21
C TYR A 169 20.93 -10.44 -8.71
N THR A 170 19.74 -10.45 -9.29
CA THR A 170 19.49 -10.63 -10.73
C THR A 170 18.70 -9.46 -11.30
N ASP A 171 18.78 -9.28 -12.62
CA ASP A 171 18.08 -8.20 -13.30
C ASP A 171 16.57 -8.39 -13.22
N SER A 172 15.86 -7.30 -12.92
CA SER A 172 14.39 -7.27 -12.93
C SER A 172 13.86 -6.68 -14.22
N PHE A 173 12.62 -7.02 -14.56
CA PHE A 173 11.91 -6.48 -15.70
C PHE A 173 10.57 -5.85 -15.27
N THR A 174 10.12 -4.86 -16.02
CA THR A 174 8.92 -4.09 -15.70
C THR A 174 7.75 -4.50 -16.58
N LEU A 175 6.55 -4.61 -15.99
CA LEU A 175 5.34 -4.60 -16.78
C LEU A 175 5.16 -3.22 -17.44
N PRO A 176 4.53 -3.14 -18.63
CA PRO A 176 4.21 -1.85 -19.24
C PRO A 176 3.36 -0.93 -18.37
N THR A 177 2.56 -1.50 -17.45
CA THR A 177 1.76 -0.76 -16.48
C THR A 177 2.54 -0.35 -15.24
N ALA A 178 3.73 -0.90 -15.01
CA ALA A 178 4.51 -0.60 -13.81
C ALA A 178 5.07 0.83 -13.82
N ARG A 179 5.26 1.41 -15.01
CA ARG A 179 5.73 2.79 -15.21
C ARG A 179 4.88 3.46 -16.28
N THR A 180 4.78 4.79 -16.23
CA THR A 180 4.26 5.56 -17.36
C THR A 180 5.11 5.35 -18.59
N GLN A 181 4.48 5.03 -19.73
CA GLN A 181 5.18 4.89 -21.00
C GLN A 181 4.97 6.12 -21.88
N GLU A 182 6.05 6.62 -22.50
CA GLU A 182 6.01 7.63 -23.55
C GLU A 182 6.67 7.05 -24.81
N ASN A 183 5.95 7.03 -25.93
CA ASN A 183 6.43 6.48 -27.21
C ASN A 183 6.96 5.02 -27.10
N GLY A 184 6.34 4.20 -26.26
CA GLY A 184 6.70 2.79 -26.06
C GLY A 184 8.00 2.57 -25.26
N ARG A 185 8.49 3.59 -24.55
CA ARG A 185 9.58 3.47 -23.58
C ARG A 185 9.10 3.93 -22.21
N ASP A 186 9.65 3.32 -21.16
CA ASP A 186 9.48 3.81 -19.80
C ASP A 186 9.88 5.28 -19.72
N ARG A 187 8.96 6.12 -19.24
CA ARG A 187 9.21 7.52 -18.92
C ARG A 187 9.44 7.61 -17.42
N PRO A 188 10.69 7.76 -16.96
CA PRO A 188 10.96 8.05 -15.56
C PRO A 188 10.39 9.42 -15.24
N GLY A 189 9.50 9.53 -14.26
CA GLY A 189 9.08 10.85 -13.76
C GLY A 189 7.57 11.11 -13.70
N GLU A 190 6.73 10.35 -14.39
CA GLU A 190 5.27 10.58 -14.41
C GLU A 190 4.52 9.53 -13.57
N LEU A 191 3.34 9.89 -13.04
CA LEU A 191 2.62 9.09 -12.03
C LEU A 191 2.07 7.80 -12.63
N VAL A 192 2.27 6.70 -11.92
CA VAL A 192 1.70 5.39 -12.26
C VAL A 192 0.39 5.22 -11.45
N GLY A 193 -0.58 4.46 -11.96
CA GLY A 193 -1.88 4.25 -11.31
C GLY A 193 -3.01 5.19 -11.78
N ASP A 194 -4.15 5.17 -11.08
CA ASP A 194 -5.33 5.94 -11.47
C ASP A 194 -5.17 7.45 -11.17
N PHE A 195 -4.56 8.16 -12.13
CA PHE A 195 -4.34 9.60 -12.06
C PHE A 195 -5.63 10.39 -11.88
N LYS A 196 -6.72 9.95 -12.52
CA LYS A 196 -7.99 10.65 -12.43
C LYS A 196 -8.58 10.50 -11.03
N ALA A 197 -8.61 9.28 -10.50
CA ALA A 197 -9.07 9.06 -9.14
C ALA A 197 -8.20 9.79 -8.11
N LYS A 198 -6.88 9.87 -8.33
CA LYS A 198 -5.99 10.71 -7.51
C LYS A 198 -6.36 12.19 -7.57
N GLU A 199 -6.53 12.74 -8.77
CA GLU A 199 -6.85 14.16 -8.97
C GLU A 199 -8.22 14.50 -8.35
N ASP A 200 -9.23 13.65 -8.59
CA ASP A 200 -10.56 13.78 -8.01
C ASP A 200 -10.49 13.66 -6.48
N PHE A 201 -9.74 12.69 -5.94
CA PHE A 201 -9.50 12.55 -4.50
C PHE A 201 -8.86 13.80 -3.89
N GLN A 202 -7.87 14.40 -4.56
CA GLN A 202 -7.19 15.62 -4.12
C GLN A 202 -8.06 16.88 -4.24
N LYS A 203 -9.05 16.90 -5.13
CA LYS A 203 -10.01 18.01 -5.31
C LYS A 203 -11.17 17.93 -4.32
N ASP A 204 -11.77 16.76 -4.19
CA ASP A 204 -12.99 16.52 -3.40
C ASP A 204 -12.70 16.45 -1.90
N ASN A 205 -11.49 16.02 -1.56
CA ASN A 205 -11.01 16.10 -0.20
C ASN A 205 -10.03 17.26 -0.13
N ASN A 206 -10.24 18.19 0.81
CA ASN A 206 -9.12 18.82 1.50
C ASN A 206 -8.30 17.70 2.17
N ALA A 207 -7.60 16.85 1.40
CA ALA A 207 -7.12 15.53 1.80
C ALA A 207 -6.17 15.57 2.99
N ALA A 208 -5.66 16.76 3.33
CA ALA A 208 -5.00 17.07 4.57
C ALA A 208 -5.83 16.76 5.84
N GLU A 209 -7.15 16.89 5.85
CA GLU A 209 -7.96 16.62 7.06
C GLU A 209 -8.27 15.14 7.29
N LEU A 210 -8.27 14.32 6.23
CA LEU A 210 -8.42 12.87 6.36
C LEU A 210 -7.05 12.20 6.50
N LEU A 211 -6.08 12.54 5.64
CA LEU A 211 -4.73 11.96 5.73
C LEU A 211 -3.92 12.50 6.91
N CYS A 212 -4.29 13.66 7.45
CA CYS A 212 -3.62 14.26 8.59
C CYS A 212 -4.59 14.69 9.69
N ALA A 213 -4.18 14.47 10.93
CA ALA A 213 -4.95 14.92 12.09
C ALA A 213 -5.12 16.45 12.06
N ALA A 214 -6.22 16.95 12.61
CA ALA A 214 -6.44 18.38 12.80
C ALA A 214 -5.21 19.02 13.48
N GLY A 215 -4.54 19.95 12.79
CA GLY A 215 -3.32 20.62 13.26
C GLY A 215 -2.00 20.12 12.65
N ALA A 216 -2.00 19.17 11.72
CA ALA A 216 -0.79 18.74 11.02
C ALA A 216 -0.27 19.81 10.03
N THR A 217 1.05 19.99 9.99
CA THR A 217 1.74 21.07 9.26
C THR A 217 2.01 20.74 7.77
N ALA A 218 2.66 21.69 7.08
CA ALA A 218 2.83 21.81 5.62
C ALA A 218 3.15 20.55 4.80
N ALA A 219 3.68 19.47 5.39
CA ALA A 219 3.93 18.19 4.71
C ALA A 219 2.65 17.49 4.20
N CYS A 220 1.48 17.90 4.69
CA CYS A 220 0.17 17.38 4.28
C CYS A 220 -0.38 18.00 2.99
N ASN A 221 0.06 19.20 2.61
CA ASN A 221 -0.51 19.97 1.49
C ASN A 221 0.38 20.03 0.24
N SER A 222 1.59 19.46 0.28
CA SER A 222 2.58 19.63 -0.80
C SER A 222 2.38 18.66 -1.98
N GLY A 223 1.13 18.51 -2.44
CA GLY A 223 0.82 17.84 -3.71
C GLY A 223 1.12 18.69 -4.94
N THR A 224 1.60 19.92 -4.77
CA THR A 224 2.01 20.81 -5.86
C THR A 224 3.54 20.78 -6.00
N SER A 225 4.04 19.98 -6.92
CA SER A 225 5.39 20.14 -7.46
C SER A 225 5.46 21.50 -8.17
N THR A 226 6.01 22.51 -7.49
CA THR A 226 6.50 23.72 -8.17
C THR A 226 7.92 23.44 -8.65
N PRO A 227 8.30 23.79 -9.89
CA PRO A 227 9.64 23.56 -10.38
C PRO A 227 10.61 24.46 -9.61
N VAL A 228 11.64 23.87 -9.00
CA VAL A 228 12.72 24.60 -8.34
C VAL A 228 13.52 25.34 -9.41
N GLY A 229 13.23 26.63 -9.55
CA GLY A 229 14.07 27.58 -10.27
C GLY A 229 15.34 27.88 -9.46
N ASN A 230 16.47 27.90 -10.16
CA ASN A 230 17.80 28.21 -9.65
C ASN A 230 17.87 29.53 -8.85
N GLY A 231 18.54 29.49 -7.70
CA GLY A 231 19.34 30.59 -7.17
C GLY A 231 18.72 31.42 -6.04
N GLY A 232 19.28 31.29 -4.83
CA GLY A 232 19.10 32.26 -3.75
C GLY A 232 19.38 31.69 -2.36
N THR A 233 20.56 31.96 -1.81
CA THR A 233 20.93 31.66 -0.43
C THR A 233 20.01 32.40 0.55
N GLN A 234 19.25 31.67 1.37
CA GLN A 234 18.65 32.21 2.60
C GLN A 234 19.00 31.33 3.79
N ALA A 235 19.55 31.99 4.82
CA ALA A 235 19.98 31.40 6.07
C ALA A 235 18.78 30.81 6.85
N GLY A 236 18.94 29.60 7.36
CA GLY A 236 17.93 28.95 8.20
C GLY A 236 17.83 29.62 9.58
N PRO A 237 16.64 29.63 10.21
CA PRO A 237 16.49 30.11 11.58
C PRO A 237 17.05 29.08 12.58
N THR A 238 17.74 29.58 13.61
CA THR A 238 18.26 28.82 14.75
C THR A 238 17.14 28.23 15.62
N PRO A 239 17.35 27.09 16.31
CA PRO A 239 16.32 26.48 17.14
C PRO A 239 16.15 27.22 18.48
N ASP A 240 14.93 27.67 18.76
CA ASP A 240 14.55 28.23 20.07
C ASP A 240 14.37 27.10 21.10
N ASN A 241 15.31 27.02 22.03
CA ASN A 241 15.22 26.20 23.23
C ASN A 241 14.41 26.94 24.30
N ASN A 242 13.09 26.80 24.30
CA ASN A 242 12.25 27.18 25.44
C ASN A 242 11.04 26.24 25.57
N VAL A 243 11.23 25.13 26.27
CA VAL A 243 10.12 24.31 26.78
C VAL A 243 9.88 24.67 28.24
N THR A 244 8.82 25.41 28.53
CA THR A 244 8.27 25.54 29.88
C THR A 244 7.41 24.31 30.22
N PRO A 245 7.57 23.68 31.41
CA PRO A 245 6.80 22.50 31.78
C PRO A 245 5.37 22.88 32.19
N VAL A 246 4.37 22.17 31.65
CA VAL A 246 2.96 22.35 32.02
C VAL A 246 2.67 21.60 33.32
N ALA A 247 2.18 22.32 34.33
CA ALA A 247 1.79 21.76 35.62
C ALA A 247 0.48 20.96 35.55
N ALA A 248 0.42 19.81 36.24
CA ALA A 248 -0.75 18.95 36.31
C ALA A 248 -1.89 19.56 37.16
N GLU A 249 -3.11 19.65 36.60
CA GLU A 249 -4.30 20.16 37.29
C GLU A 249 -5.08 19.02 37.99
N LYS A 250 -5.52 19.25 39.24
CA LYS A 250 -6.31 18.30 40.07
C LYS A 250 -7.82 18.45 39.84
N PRO A 251 -8.63 17.38 39.99
CA PRO A 251 -10.05 17.41 39.65
C PRO A 251 -10.90 18.13 40.72
N LYS A 252 -11.82 19.01 40.29
CA LYS A 252 -12.78 19.72 41.16
C LYS A 252 -14.08 18.92 41.33
N LYS A 253 -14.50 18.72 42.60
CA LYS A 253 -15.77 18.11 43.01
C LYS A 253 -16.95 19.07 42.78
N ASN A 254 -18.02 18.61 42.14
CA ASN A 254 -19.24 19.40 41.96
C ASN A 254 -20.33 19.03 43.00
N LYS A 255 -20.84 20.04 43.72
CA LYS A 255 -21.88 19.93 44.75
C LYS A 255 -23.28 20.02 44.12
N LYS A 256 -24.15 19.10 44.56
CA LYS A 256 -25.58 18.92 44.21
C LYS A 256 -26.42 20.19 44.30
N ASN A 257 -27.44 20.30 43.44
CA ASN A 257 -28.65 21.07 43.73
C ASN A 257 -29.90 20.16 43.70
N LYS A 258 -30.63 20.15 44.82
CA LYS A 258 -31.91 19.45 45.06
C LYS A 258 -33.04 20.27 44.46
N LYS A 259 -33.99 19.62 43.76
CA LYS A 259 -35.45 19.80 43.91
C LYS A 259 -36.22 18.98 42.84
N ASN A 260 -36.75 17.83 43.23
CA ASN A 260 -38.19 17.54 43.22
C ASN A 260 -38.44 16.09 43.66
N LYS A 261 -39.09 15.94 44.82
CA LYS A 261 -39.59 14.66 45.34
C LYS A 261 -41.02 14.89 45.82
N LYS A 262 -41.98 14.34 45.08
CA LYS A 262 -43.38 14.02 45.44
C LYS A 262 -43.85 13.11 44.29
N ARG A 263 -44.34 11.87 44.45
CA ARG A 263 -45.00 11.14 45.54
C ARG A 263 -44.88 9.62 45.22
N ARG A 264 -44.84 8.80 46.30
CA ARG A 264 -45.50 7.47 46.50
C ARG A 264 -45.31 6.37 45.43
N GLY A 265 -45.03 5.10 45.71
CA GLY A 265 -44.87 4.25 46.90
C GLY A 265 -44.49 2.84 46.38
N ARG A 266 -43.45 2.18 46.91
CA ARG A 266 -43.51 1.04 47.85
C ARG A 266 -44.36 -0.17 47.41
N SER A 267 -43.70 -1.19 46.86
CA SER A 267 -43.71 -2.64 47.25
C SER A 267 -42.99 -3.39 46.12
N GLY A 268 -41.91 -4.16 46.29
CA GLY A 268 -41.67 -5.29 47.19
C GLY A 268 -41.06 -6.38 46.27
N LYS A 269 -39.82 -6.84 46.52
CA LYS A 269 -39.48 -8.27 46.76
C LYS A 269 -40.29 -9.25 45.90
N ASN A 270 -39.73 -10.07 45.03
CA ASN A 270 -38.45 -10.80 45.04
C ASN A 270 -37.77 -10.76 43.67
#